data_AF-A0A9X6KTQ3-F1
#
_entry.id   AF-A0A9X6KTQ3-F1
#
_cell.length_a   1.000
_cell.length_b   1.000
_cell.length_c   1.000
_cell.angle_alpha   90.00
_cell.angle_beta   90.00
_cell.angle_gamma   90.00
#
_symmetry.space_group_name_H-M   'P 1'
#
loop_
_entity.id
_entity.type
_entity.pdbx_description
1 polymer ?
#
loop_
_entity_poly.entity_id
_entity_poly.type
_entity_poly.pdbx_seq_one_letter_code
_entity_poly.pdbx_strand_id
1 'polypeptide(L)'
;MDTNNTIPNKSYKIDPVMNYVFLATYMIYKRSKFTEFLIIKHFNYPTITELSTTNKPEFLKMMIDDVFKQTNNVASLKPFLQSKRMKELKEIIHQEVSVSHKRVVLNVRIDETERKRIKMLAKDVETVGEVIEIAIAHFVSNCPEKLFDVITFALISTIKAEQTK
;
A
#
# COMPACT_ATOMS: atom_id res chain seq x y z
N MET A 1 21.86 10.75 -33.10
CA MET A 1 20.48 10.22 -33.25
C MET A 1 20.00 9.85 -31.87
N ASP A 2 19.32 10.79 -31.21
CA ASP A 2 18.77 10.59 -29.87
C ASP A 2 17.42 9.90 -29.97
N THR A 3 17.39 8.59 -29.75
CA THR A 3 16.14 7.89 -29.42
C THR A 3 16.14 7.61 -27.92
N ASN A 4 15.90 8.66 -27.13
CA ASN A 4 15.37 8.50 -25.79
C ASN A 4 13.95 7.91 -25.92
N ASN A 5 13.88 6.59 -26.12
CA ASN A 5 12.67 5.80 -25.91
C ASN A 5 12.41 5.75 -24.41
N THR A 6 12.00 6.89 -23.83
CA THR A 6 11.31 6.91 -22.55
C THR A 6 9.97 6.23 -22.78
N ILE A 7 9.95 4.92 -22.60
CA ILE A 7 8.72 4.13 -22.49
C ILE A 7 7.83 4.90 -21.51
N PRO A 8 6.63 5.36 -21.92
CA PRO A 8 5.78 6.16 -21.05
C PRO A 8 5.53 5.35 -19.79
N ASN A 9 5.94 5.92 -18.65
CA ASN A 9 5.81 5.28 -17.35
C ASN A 9 4.30 5.14 -17.10
N LYS A 10 3.73 3.97 -17.38
CA LYS A 10 2.28 3.75 -17.22
C LYS A 10 1.94 3.94 -15.75
N SER A 11 1.23 5.03 -15.48
CA SER A 11 0.75 5.39 -14.15
C SER A 11 -0.44 4.54 -13.75
N TYR A 12 -0.38 3.89 -12.60
CA TYR A 12 -1.50 3.15 -12.04
C TYR A 12 -2.42 4.07 -11.26
N LYS A 13 -3.71 4.09 -11.57
CA LYS A 13 -4.67 4.92 -10.87
C LYS A 13 -5.43 4.11 -9.83
N ILE A 14 -5.32 4.51 -8.57
CA ILE A 14 -5.99 3.89 -7.43
C ILE A 14 -6.93 4.87 -6.73
N ASP A 15 -7.84 4.34 -5.94
CA ASP A 15 -8.64 5.08 -4.98
C ASP A 15 -7.70 5.87 -4.04
N PRO A 16 -7.98 7.16 -3.77
CA PRO A 16 -7.06 7.97 -2.99
C PRO A 16 -6.94 7.53 -1.53
N VAL A 17 -7.98 6.91 -0.94
CA VAL A 17 -7.88 6.29 0.39
C VAL A 17 -6.80 5.21 0.37
N MET A 18 -6.82 4.37 -0.66
CA MET A 18 -5.85 3.28 -0.79
C MET A 18 -4.43 3.79 -1.00
N ASN A 19 -4.26 4.97 -1.62
CA ASN A 19 -2.97 5.63 -1.69
C ASN A 19 -2.46 6.07 -0.31
N TYR A 20 -3.32 6.66 0.54
CA TYR A 20 -2.94 7.00 1.92
C TYR A 20 -2.53 5.78 2.73
N VAL A 21 -3.32 4.70 2.66
CA VAL A 21 -3.01 3.44 3.34
C VAL A 21 -1.68 2.86 2.86
N PHE A 22 -1.44 2.85 1.55
CA PHE A 22 -0.17 2.40 0.98
C PHE A 22 1.02 3.25 1.46
N LEU A 23 0.89 4.57 1.49
CA LEU A 23 1.96 5.45 1.94
C LEU A 23 2.24 5.28 3.44
N ALA A 24 1.20 5.18 4.26
CA ALA A 24 1.32 4.96 5.70
C ALA A 24 2.01 3.63 6.03
N THR A 25 1.60 2.55 5.37
CA THR A 25 2.24 1.24 5.50
C THR A 25 3.69 1.29 5.02
N TYR A 26 3.96 1.91 3.87
CA TYR A 26 5.30 2.05 3.32
C TYR A 26 6.24 2.85 4.25
N MET A 27 5.74 3.85 4.97
CA MET A 27 6.57 4.60 5.94
C MET A 27 7.19 3.69 7.01
N ILE A 28 6.50 2.60 7.39
CA ILE A 28 7.02 1.62 8.35
C ILE A 28 8.10 0.73 7.72
N TYR A 29 7.96 0.42 6.44
CA TYR A 29 8.92 -0.41 5.71
C TYR A 29 10.13 0.38 5.17
N LYS A 30 10.04 1.71 5.10
CA LYS A 30 11.16 2.62 4.80
C LYS A 30 11.81 3.20 6.07
N ARG A 31 11.37 2.78 7.26
CA ARG A 31 11.70 3.40 8.54
C ARG A 31 13.20 3.58 8.75
N SER A 32 13.58 4.65 9.43
CA SER A 32 14.95 4.87 9.92
C SER A 32 15.18 4.15 11.25
N LYS A 33 16.44 4.09 11.71
CA LYS A 33 16.76 3.58 13.07
C LYS A 33 16.11 4.41 14.18
N PHE A 34 15.93 5.71 13.98
CA PHE A 34 15.20 6.56 14.91
C PHE A 34 13.70 6.20 14.95
N THR A 35 13.07 6.05 13.78
CA THR A 35 11.68 5.62 13.67
C THR A 35 11.47 4.24 14.31
N GLU A 36 12.40 3.30 14.09
CA GLU A 36 12.40 1.99 14.73
C GLU A 36 12.45 2.09 16.25
N PHE A 37 13.36 2.89 16.81
CA PHE A 37 13.44 3.14 18.24
C PHE A 37 12.11 3.69 18.81
N LEU A 38 11.50 4.67 18.12
CA LEU A 38 10.22 5.22 18.55
C LEU A 38 9.09 4.18 18.52
N ILE A 39 9.03 3.35 17.47
CA ILE A 39 8.04 2.27 17.38
C ILE A 39 8.19 1.31 18.56
N ILE A 40 9.42 0.87 18.86
CA ILE A 40 9.68 -0.05 19.97
C ILE A 40 9.27 0.57 21.29
N LYS A 41 9.65 1.82 21.53
CA LYS A 41 9.40 2.52 22.80
C LYS A 41 7.91 2.82 23.03
N HIS A 42 7.18 3.23 22.00
CA HIS A 42 5.78 3.67 22.13
C HIS A 42 4.77 2.54 21.95
N PHE A 43 5.05 1.55 21.10
CA PHE A 43 4.12 0.46 20.79
C PHE A 43 4.55 -0.88 21.42
N ASN A 44 5.67 -0.92 22.14
CA ASN A 44 6.25 -2.15 22.70
C ASN A 44 6.36 -3.25 21.62
N TYR A 45 6.88 -2.90 20.44
CA TYR A 45 6.95 -3.78 19.28
C TYR A 45 8.41 -4.07 18.86
N PRO A 46 9.20 -4.82 19.66
CA PRO A 46 10.61 -5.08 19.39
C PRO A 46 10.86 -5.89 18.11
N THR A 47 9.93 -6.78 17.73
CA THR A 47 10.05 -7.61 16.53
C THR A 47 9.87 -6.82 15.22
N ILE A 48 9.60 -5.51 15.29
CA ILE A 48 9.70 -4.63 14.11
C ILE A 48 11.10 -4.70 13.48
N THR A 49 12.14 -4.97 14.28
CA THR A 49 13.53 -5.11 13.82
C THR A 49 13.74 -6.29 12.87
N GLU A 50 12.85 -7.29 12.92
CA GLU A 50 12.86 -8.48 12.05
C GLU A 50 12.23 -8.17 10.68
N LEU A 51 11.41 -7.12 10.57
CA LEU A 51 10.85 -6.70 9.28
C LEU A 51 11.94 -6.04 8.44
N SER A 52 12.20 -6.57 7.25
CA SER A 52 13.16 -5.97 6.33
C SER A 52 12.70 -4.57 5.89
N THR A 53 13.63 -3.63 5.86
CA THR A 53 13.39 -2.33 5.22
C THR A 53 13.50 -2.46 3.71
N THR A 54 12.68 -1.74 2.95
CA THR A 54 12.60 -1.88 1.50
C THR A 54 12.25 -0.56 0.81
N ASN A 55 12.50 -0.48 -0.50
CA ASN A 55 12.06 0.64 -1.33
C ASN A 55 10.62 0.46 -1.82
N LYS A 56 10.02 1.55 -2.34
CA LYS A 56 8.60 1.58 -2.70
C LYS A 56 8.20 0.56 -3.78
N PRO A 57 8.97 0.36 -4.87
CA PRO A 57 8.72 -0.71 -5.84
C PRO A 57 8.72 -2.12 -5.23
N GLU A 58 9.75 -2.45 -4.46
CA GLU A 58 9.88 -3.77 -3.81
C GLU A 58 8.77 -4.00 -2.78
N PHE A 59 8.36 -2.97 -2.05
CA PHE A 59 7.26 -3.06 -1.10
C PHE A 59 5.93 -3.40 -1.79
N LEU A 60 5.63 -2.72 -2.90
CA LEU A 60 4.44 -3.04 -3.69
C LEU A 60 4.53 -4.47 -4.23
N LYS A 61 5.70 -4.89 -4.72
CA LYS A 61 5.92 -6.25 -5.21
C LYS A 61 5.67 -7.30 -4.12
N MET A 62 6.15 -7.06 -2.89
CA MET A 62 5.88 -7.94 -1.74
C MET A 62 4.37 -8.12 -1.49
N MET A 63 3.59 -7.04 -1.52
CA MET A 63 2.13 -7.12 -1.35
C MET A 63 1.46 -7.92 -2.48
N ILE A 64 1.89 -7.72 -3.72
CA ILE A 64 1.37 -8.44 -4.88
C ILE A 64 1.76 -9.93 -4.82
N ASP A 65 3.00 -10.24 -4.42
CA ASP A 65 3.49 -11.60 -4.23
C ASP A 65 2.64 -12.38 -3.23
N ASP A 66 2.26 -11.75 -2.12
CA ASP A 66 1.43 -12.39 -1.11
C ASP A 66 0.01 -12.69 -1.61
N VAL A 67 -0.56 -11.86 -2.48
CA VAL A 67 -1.82 -12.18 -3.17
C VAL A 67 -1.65 -13.39 -4.08
N PHE A 68 -0.60 -13.42 -4.89
CA PHE A 68 -0.32 -14.54 -5.80
C PHE A 68 -0.11 -15.87 -5.09
N LYS A 69 0.54 -15.87 -3.93
CA LYS A 69 0.75 -17.08 -3.13
C LYS A 69 -0.58 -17.67 -2.62
N GLN A 70 -1.59 -16.83 -2.41
CA GLN A 70 -2.87 -17.27 -1.87
C GLN A 70 -3.86 -17.69 -2.94
N THR A 71 -3.90 -16.97 -4.07
CA THR A 71 -4.92 -17.19 -5.09
C THR A 71 -4.45 -16.76 -6.48
N ASN A 72 -4.95 -17.47 -7.49
CA ASN A 72 -4.85 -17.05 -8.88
C ASN A 72 -6.03 -16.16 -9.31
N ASN A 73 -7.09 -16.10 -8.51
CA ASN A 73 -8.26 -15.26 -8.71
C ASN A 73 -8.27 -14.18 -7.62
N VAL A 74 -7.87 -12.95 -7.97
CA VAL A 74 -7.80 -11.85 -7.00
C VAL A 74 -9.19 -11.35 -6.57
N ALA A 75 -10.24 -11.62 -7.34
CA ALA A 75 -11.59 -11.18 -7.00
C ALA A 75 -12.11 -11.84 -5.70
N SER A 76 -11.62 -13.04 -5.36
CA SER A 76 -11.97 -13.71 -4.10
C SER A 76 -11.49 -12.93 -2.86
N LEU A 77 -10.52 -12.02 -3.03
CA LEU A 77 -9.97 -11.20 -1.96
C LEU A 77 -10.66 -9.82 -1.84
N LYS A 78 -11.61 -9.48 -2.73
CA LYS A 78 -12.40 -8.23 -2.60
C LYS A 78 -13.03 -8.00 -1.23
N PRO A 79 -13.49 -9.03 -0.47
CA PRO A 79 -14.02 -8.82 0.87
C PRO A 79 -13.06 -8.11 1.83
N PHE A 80 -11.74 -8.21 1.63
CA PHE A 80 -10.75 -7.50 2.44
C PHE A 80 -10.83 -5.97 2.32
N LEU A 81 -11.37 -5.43 1.21
CA LEU A 81 -11.64 -4.00 1.05
C LEU A 81 -12.69 -3.48 2.06
N GLN A 82 -13.47 -4.40 2.65
CA GLN A 82 -14.52 -4.13 3.63
C GLN A 82 -14.22 -4.76 5.00
N SER A 83 -12.98 -5.20 5.23
CA SER A 83 -12.56 -5.75 6.53
C SER A 83 -12.70 -4.70 7.64
N LYS A 84 -12.80 -5.17 8.90
CA LYS A 84 -12.87 -4.29 10.07
C LYS A 84 -11.73 -3.26 10.07
N ARG A 85 -10.50 -3.73 9.85
CA ARG A 85 -9.30 -2.90 9.79
C ARG A 85 -9.32 -1.89 8.65
N MET A 86 -9.79 -2.30 7.47
CA MET A 86 -9.88 -1.38 6.33
C MET A 86 -10.94 -0.30 6.54
N LYS A 87 -12.08 -0.65 7.16
CA LYS A 87 -13.12 0.31 7.53
C LYS A 87 -12.60 1.33 8.54
N GLU A 88 -11.83 0.88 9.53
CA GLU A 88 -11.20 1.76 10.52
C GLU A 88 -10.23 2.77 9.88
N LEU A 89 -9.33 2.31 9.01
CA LEU A 89 -8.41 3.24 8.32
C LEU A 89 -9.16 4.22 7.41
N LYS A 90 -10.20 3.76 6.71
CA LYS A 90 -11.07 4.62 5.88
C LYS A 90 -11.73 5.71 6.72
N GLU A 91 -12.27 5.35 7.88
CA GLU A 91 -12.91 6.29 8.78
C GLU A 91 -11.93 7.37 9.26
N ILE A 92 -10.72 6.99 9.69
CA ILE A 92 -9.67 7.94 10.09
C ILE A 92 -9.32 8.90 8.94
N ILE A 93 -9.16 8.38 7.72
CA ILE A 93 -8.86 9.23 6.56
C ILE A 93 -9.99 10.24 6.32
N HIS A 94 -11.24 9.80 6.37
CA HIS A 94 -12.39 10.69 6.14
C HIS A 94 -12.60 11.72 7.25
N GLN A 95 -12.17 11.44 8.48
CA GLN A 95 -12.18 12.40 9.58
C GLN A 95 -11.08 13.47 9.44
N GLU A 96 -9.92 13.11 8.91
CA GLU A 96 -8.76 14.00 8.80
C GLU A 96 -8.69 14.77 7.47
N VAL A 97 -9.28 14.24 6.38
CA VAL A 97 -9.22 14.88 5.05
C VAL A 97 -10.44 14.57 4.18
N SER A 98 -10.90 15.59 3.44
CA SER A 98 -11.88 15.38 2.37
C SER A 98 -11.21 14.68 1.18
N VAL A 99 -11.65 13.46 0.89
CA VAL A 99 -11.09 12.64 -0.19
C VAL A 99 -11.95 12.78 -1.44
N SER A 100 -11.31 13.12 -2.57
CA SER A 100 -11.99 13.15 -3.87
C SER A 100 -12.37 11.74 -4.35
N HIS A 101 -13.43 11.63 -5.14
CA HIS A 101 -13.80 10.40 -5.84
C HIS A 101 -12.90 10.13 -7.08
N LYS A 102 -12.07 11.11 -7.49
CA LYS A 102 -11.18 10.96 -8.63
C LYS A 102 -9.98 10.10 -8.24
N ARG A 103 -9.79 8.99 -8.95
CA ARG A 103 -8.63 8.10 -8.78
C ARG A 103 -7.32 8.86 -8.99
N VAL A 104 -6.35 8.63 -8.11
CA VAL A 104 -5.03 9.28 -8.09
C VAL A 104 -3.96 8.36 -8.64
N VAL A 105 -2.88 8.93 -9.17
CA VAL A 105 -1.73 8.15 -9.63
C VAL A 105 -0.94 7.64 -8.44
N LEU A 106 -0.80 6.32 -8.34
CA LEU A 106 0.16 5.68 -7.46
C LEU A 106 1.56 5.88 -8.04
N ASN A 107 2.34 6.74 -7.39
CA ASN A 107 3.71 7.07 -7.80
C ASN A 107 4.70 5.96 -7.38
N VAL A 108 4.65 4.84 -8.10
CA VAL A 108 5.54 3.67 -7.96
C VAL A 108 6.04 3.24 -9.33
N ARG A 109 7.34 3.00 -9.46
CA ARG A 109 7.91 2.38 -10.66
C ARG A 109 7.67 0.87 -10.59
N ILE A 110 6.99 0.32 -11.58
CA ILE A 110 6.73 -1.13 -11.69
C ILE A 110 7.44 -1.63 -12.95
N ASP A 111 8.31 -2.62 -12.80
CA ASP A 111 9.02 -3.26 -13.91
C ASP A 111 8.09 -4.11 -14.79
N GLU A 112 8.52 -4.41 -16.01
CA GLU A 112 7.66 -5.11 -16.98
C GLU A 112 7.22 -6.51 -16.54
N THR A 113 8.05 -7.21 -15.77
CA THR A 113 7.71 -8.55 -15.25
C THR A 113 6.55 -8.45 -14.27
N GLU A 114 6.64 -7.52 -13.32
CA GLU A 114 5.59 -7.30 -12.33
C GLU A 114 4.33 -6.75 -13.00
N ARG A 115 4.47 -5.89 -14.02
CA ARG A 115 3.32 -5.44 -14.82
C ARG A 115 2.56 -6.58 -15.48
N LYS A 116 3.26 -7.57 -16.04
CA LYS A 116 2.63 -8.75 -16.63
C LYS A 116 1.88 -9.56 -15.58
N ARG A 117 2.47 -9.72 -14.40
CA ARG A 117 1.85 -10.41 -13.27
C ARG A 117 0.57 -9.72 -12.82
N ILE A 118 0.61 -8.42 -12.51
CA ILE A 118 -0.59 -7.70 -12.07
C ILE A 118 -1.69 -7.76 -13.16
N LYS A 119 -1.34 -7.73 -14.45
CA LYS A 119 -2.30 -7.94 -15.55
C LYS A 119 -2.93 -9.34 -15.58
N MET A 120 -2.19 -10.38 -15.18
CA MET A 120 -2.76 -11.73 -15.08
C MET A 120 -3.83 -11.80 -14.01
N LEU A 121 -3.60 -11.18 -12.85
CA LEU A 121 -4.60 -11.07 -11.78
C LEU A 121 -5.77 -10.15 -12.17
N ALA A 122 -5.50 -9.12 -12.97
CA ALA A 122 -6.51 -8.17 -13.42
C ALA A 122 -7.59 -8.79 -14.34
N LYS A 123 -7.44 -10.04 -14.77
CA LYS A 123 -8.45 -10.71 -15.60
C LYS A 123 -9.80 -10.85 -14.89
N ASP A 124 -9.78 -10.95 -13.57
CA ASP A 124 -10.96 -11.19 -12.75
C ASP A 124 -11.47 -9.91 -12.04
N VAL A 125 -10.89 -8.75 -12.34
CA VAL A 125 -11.25 -7.45 -11.73
C VAL A 125 -11.28 -6.32 -12.78
N GLU A 126 -11.85 -5.17 -12.43
CA GLU A 126 -12.15 -4.13 -13.43
C GLU A 126 -10.89 -3.42 -13.92
N THR A 127 -9.92 -3.21 -13.03
CA THR A 127 -8.70 -2.46 -13.36
C THR A 127 -7.46 -3.03 -12.70
N VAL A 128 -6.30 -2.76 -13.30
CA VAL A 128 -5.00 -3.04 -12.67
C VAL A 128 -4.82 -2.29 -11.35
N GLY A 129 -5.45 -1.11 -11.21
CA GLY A 129 -5.47 -0.38 -9.94
C GLY A 129 -6.22 -1.14 -8.84
N GLU A 130 -7.31 -1.81 -9.18
CA GLU A 130 -8.09 -2.62 -8.23
C GLU A 130 -7.29 -3.81 -7.69
N VAL A 131 -6.44 -4.44 -8.51
CA VAL A 131 -5.51 -5.49 -8.01
C VAL A 131 -4.60 -4.95 -6.92
N ILE A 132 -4.06 -3.73 -7.11
CA ILE A 132 -3.18 -3.08 -6.14
C ILE A 132 -3.96 -2.74 -4.86
N GLU A 133 -5.18 -2.23 -4.98
CA GLU A 133 -6.04 -1.92 -3.84
C GLU A 133 -6.36 -3.17 -3.03
N ILE A 134 -6.70 -4.27 -3.70
CA ILE A 134 -6.95 -5.55 -3.05
C ILE A 134 -5.69 -6.04 -2.33
N ALA A 135 -4.50 -5.91 -2.94
CA ALA A 135 -3.25 -6.29 -2.31
C ALA A 135 -2.94 -5.48 -1.05
N ILE A 136 -3.15 -4.15 -1.09
CA ILE A 136 -3.01 -3.28 0.09
C ILE A 136 -4.01 -3.70 1.18
N ALA A 137 -5.27 -3.93 0.81
CA ALA A 137 -6.30 -4.29 1.78
C ALA A 137 -6.07 -5.66 2.41
N HIS A 138 -5.66 -6.62 1.59
CA HIS A 138 -5.26 -7.95 2.02
C HIS A 138 -4.09 -7.88 3.01
N PHE A 139 -3.05 -7.11 2.70
CA PHE A 139 -1.90 -6.91 3.59
C PHE A 139 -2.32 -6.36 4.97
N VAL A 140 -3.03 -5.24 4.99
CA VAL A 140 -3.46 -4.58 6.25
C VAL A 140 -4.38 -5.49 7.07
N SER A 141 -5.27 -6.22 6.40
CA SER A 141 -6.22 -7.09 7.08
C SER A 141 -5.55 -8.26 7.79
N ASN A 142 -4.41 -8.74 7.27
CA ASN A 142 -3.74 -9.94 7.79
C ASN A 142 -2.44 -9.66 8.55
N CYS A 143 -1.98 -8.40 8.62
CA CYS A 143 -0.76 -8.07 9.35
C CYS A 143 -0.88 -8.31 10.87
N PRO A 144 0.23 -8.44 11.62
CA PRO A 144 0.18 -8.53 13.08
C PRO A 144 -0.54 -7.32 13.71
N GLU A 145 -1.26 -7.53 14.81
CA GLU A 145 -2.04 -6.48 15.49
C GLU A 145 -1.18 -5.26 15.86
N LYS A 146 0.01 -5.47 16.45
CA LYS A 146 0.94 -4.38 16.74
C LYS A 146 1.43 -3.63 15.50
N LEU A 147 1.56 -4.31 14.36
CA LEU A 147 1.91 -3.63 13.11
C LEU A 147 0.75 -2.78 12.61
N PHE A 148 -0.49 -3.27 12.77
CA PHE A 148 -1.68 -2.50 12.45
C PHE A 148 -1.77 -1.22 13.29
N ASP A 149 -1.56 -1.28 14.60
CA ASP A 149 -1.57 -0.09 15.48
C ASP A 149 -0.55 0.97 15.02
N VAL A 150 0.65 0.52 14.64
CA VAL A 150 1.72 1.37 14.13
C VAL A 150 1.34 1.98 12.78
N ILE A 151 0.68 1.22 11.88
CA ILE A 151 0.16 1.72 10.60
C ILE A 151 -0.91 2.80 10.84
N THR A 152 -1.84 2.55 11.76
CA THR A 152 -2.90 3.49 12.13
C THR A 152 -2.31 4.80 12.66
N PHE A 153 -1.28 4.74 13.49
CA PHE A 153 -0.57 5.95 13.94
C PHE A 153 0.16 6.67 12.79
N ALA A 154 0.85 5.93 11.93
CA ALA A 154 1.56 6.50 10.78
C ALA A 154 0.61 7.15 9.76
N LEU A 155 -0.63 6.68 9.68
CA LEU A 155 -1.64 7.20 8.77
C LEU A 155 -1.93 8.68 9.00
N ILE A 156 -2.13 9.09 10.26
CA ILE A 156 -2.37 10.50 10.62
C ILE A 156 -1.19 11.38 10.17
N SER A 157 0.03 10.92 10.41
CA SER A 157 1.25 11.63 9.99
C SER A 157 1.37 11.71 8.46
N THR A 158 0.98 10.65 7.77
CA THR A 158 0.98 10.57 6.30
C THR A 158 0.00 11.55 5.70
N ILE A 159 -1.22 11.63 6.23
CA ILE A 159 -2.26 12.56 5.76
C ILE A 159 -1.75 14.01 5.84
N LYS A 160 -1.19 14.41 6.99
CA LYS A 160 -0.63 15.74 7.19
C LYS A 160 0.54 16.05 6.23
N ALA A 161 1.39 15.06 5.96
CA ALA A 161 2.51 15.22 5.03
C ALA A 161 2.08 15.37 3.56
N GLU A 162 0.98 14.72 3.15
CA GLU A 162 0.45 14.88 1.79
C GLU A 162 -0.35 16.17 1.60
N GLN A 163 -0.95 16.72 2.66
CA GLN A 163 -1.63 18.01 2.61
C GLN A 163 -0.68 19.21 2.47
N THR A 164 0.61 19.03 2.74
CA THR A 164 1.63 20.09 2.72
C THR A 164 2.48 20.11 1.44
N LYS A 165 2.17 19.25 0.46
CA LYS A 165 2.82 19.20 -0.85
C LYS A 165 2.05 19.95 -1.92
#